data_AF-A0A949U2J3-F1
#
_entry.id   AF-A0A949U2J3-F1
#
_cell.length_a   1.000
_cell.length_b   1.000
_cell.length_c   1.000
_cell.angle_alpha   90.00
_cell.angle_beta   90.00
_cell.angle_gamma   90.00
#
_symmetry.space_group_name_H-M   'P 1'
#
loop_
_entity.id
_entity.type
_entity.pdbx_description
1 polymer ?
#
loop_
_entity_poly.entity_id
_entity_poly.type
_entity_poly.pdbx_seq_one_letter_code
_entity_poly.pdbx_strand_id
1 'polypeptide(L)'
;MNETSGAPQSPQPPEEGSRAADMSNAATSSTTPSATPSATSSTAAAGKEQRPRPRYEDRPSNAAMQWSRIRTIGWMIFLGPLLIFLARLYAARVYLGDFNIETNRVDDLGARTCGSLPMEIPAVEICSPGFFVFNGALLATGVLMLTASLMCEQLRMGITRLHPLLDARVTRLIGVWGVGVGLAGLAPLDITRWVHEAMLGLIYISAWSTLVVTFIVIVGARAAHGVKAAGWAFIITTALILFFSVVSAMMFLVAVTGASGGIFQRISLDTLGLWLQFYGLTVVLTGSKRFTKYFMNN
;
A
#
# COMPACT_ATOMS: atom_id res chain seq x y z
N MET A 1 -50.19 41.16 -12.85
CA MET A 1 -50.91 40.00 -13.40
C MET A 1 -49.86 38.91 -13.54
N ASN A 2 -49.55 38.18 -12.46
CA ASN A 2 -50.20 36.94 -12.00
C ASN A 2 -50.30 35.90 -13.12
N GLU A 3 -49.41 34.90 -13.11
CA GLU A 3 -49.76 33.50 -13.35
C GLU A 3 -48.63 32.55 -12.88
N THR A 4 -49.00 31.77 -11.86
CA THR A 4 -48.31 30.65 -11.23
C THR A 4 -48.74 29.33 -11.89
N SER A 5 -47.81 28.42 -12.19
CA SER A 5 -48.03 26.96 -12.28
C SER A 5 -46.67 26.32 -12.59
N GLY A 6 -46.18 25.21 -12.04
CA GLY A 6 -46.72 24.14 -11.20
C GLY A 6 -45.74 22.96 -11.41
N ALA A 7 -45.14 22.44 -10.35
CA ALA A 7 -44.19 21.33 -10.39
C ALA A 7 -44.90 19.97 -10.29
N PRO A 8 -44.34 18.87 -10.84
CA PRO A 8 -44.65 17.53 -10.38
C PRO A 8 -43.52 16.95 -9.51
N GLN A 9 -43.87 16.61 -8.27
CA GLN A 9 -43.06 15.79 -7.35
C GLN A 9 -43.04 14.33 -7.84
N SER A 10 -41.85 13.70 -7.81
CA SER A 10 -41.70 12.27 -8.07
C SER A 10 -41.84 11.43 -6.78
N PRO A 11 -42.30 10.16 -6.87
CA PRO A 11 -42.67 9.36 -5.72
C PRO A 11 -41.47 8.71 -5.01
N GLN A 12 -41.49 8.68 -3.68
CA GLN A 12 -40.61 7.85 -2.86
C GLN A 12 -41.07 6.38 -2.86
N PRO A 13 -40.14 5.40 -2.92
CA PRO A 13 -40.44 4.01 -2.66
C PRO A 13 -40.54 3.70 -1.15
N PRO A 14 -41.30 2.66 -0.76
CA PRO A 14 -41.69 2.36 0.61
C PRO A 14 -40.60 1.67 1.45
N GLU A 15 -40.66 1.93 2.76
CA GLU A 15 -39.96 1.23 3.83
C GLU A 15 -40.51 -0.21 4.02
N GLU A 16 -39.59 -1.17 3.99
CA GLU A 16 -39.77 -2.56 4.45
C GLU A 16 -38.61 -2.78 5.43
N GLY A 17 -38.75 -3.26 6.66
CA GLY A 17 -39.75 -4.10 7.26
C GLY A 17 -38.99 -4.98 8.26
N SER A 18 -39.11 -4.65 9.54
CA SER A 18 -38.58 -5.38 10.70
C SER A 18 -38.85 -6.89 10.64
N ARG A 19 -37.81 -7.71 10.85
CA ARG A 19 -37.96 -9.06 11.41
C ARG A 19 -36.81 -9.38 12.38
N ALA A 20 -37.13 -9.26 13.66
CA ALA A 20 -36.52 -10.02 14.73
C ALA A 20 -36.95 -11.49 14.61
N ALA A 21 -36.03 -12.42 14.85
CA ALA A 21 -36.35 -13.79 15.19
C ALA A 21 -35.32 -14.28 16.22
N ASP A 22 -35.82 -14.46 17.44
CA ASP A 22 -35.31 -15.37 18.45
C ASP A 22 -34.94 -16.74 17.85
N MET A 23 -33.92 -17.40 18.41
CA MET A 23 -34.14 -18.71 19.04
C MET A 23 -32.91 -19.13 19.84
N SER A 24 -33.20 -19.38 21.11
CA SER A 24 -32.45 -20.15 22.09
C SER A 24 -32.25 -21.61 21.65
N ASN A 25 -31.20 -22.24 22.18
CA ASN A 25 -31.22 -23.59 22.81
C ASN A 25 -29.76 -23.96 23.20
N ALA A 26 -29.49 -24.05 24.51
CA ALA A 26 -29.50 -25.29 25.32
C ALA A 26 -28.24 -26.15 25.04
N ALA A 27 -27.23 -26.14 25.92
CA ALA A 27 -27.11 -26.91 27.16
C ALA A 27 -26.82 -28.41 26.95
N THR A 28 -25.61 -28.86 27.34
CA THR A 28 -25.25 -30.20 27.87
C THR A 28 -23.72 -30.18 28.13
N SER A 29 -23.22 -29.96 29.35
CA SER A 29 -23.08 -30.88 30.50
C SER A 29 -22.16 -32.08 30.25
N SER A 30 -21.08 -32.14 31.06
CA SER A 30 -20.44 -33.32 31.70
C SER A 30 -20.02 -34.50 30.80
N THR A 31 -18.87 -35.15 30.97
CA THR A 31 -18.46 -35.87 32.18
C THR A 31 -17.01 -36.38 32.01
N THR A 32 -16.36 -36.59 33.15
CA THR A 32 -14.94 -36.89 33.42
C THR A 32 -14.59 -38.39 33.21
N PRO A 33 -13.47 -38.94 33.75
CA PRO A 33 -12.44 -39.65 33.00
C PRO A 33 -12.46 -41.19 33.18
N SER A 34 -11.64 -41.93 32.42
CA SER A 34 -11.22 -43.28 32.82
C SER A 34 -9.76 -43.59 32.47
N ALA A 35 -9.06 -44.06 33.49
CA ALA A 35 -7.77 -44.76 33.47
C ALA A 35 -7.88 -46.10 32.68
N THR A 36 -6.85 -46.88 32.34
CA THR A 36 -5.58 -47.24 33.02
C THR A 36 -4.70 -47.95 31.94
N PRO A 37 -3.42 -48.28 32.20
CA PRO A 37 -2.42 -48.61 31.19
C PRO A 37 -2.42 -50.11 30.84
N SER A 38 -1.79 -50.44 29.72
CA SER A 38 -1.35 -51.81 29.45
C SER A 38 0.10 -51.80 29.01
N ALA A 39 0.94 -52.32 29.91
CA ALA A 39 2.27 -52.78 29.60
C ALA A 39 2.18 -54.03 28.71
N THR A 40 2.96 -54.08 27.64
CA THR A 40 3.30 -55.36 27.01
C THR A 40 4.75 -55.31 26.54
N SER A 41 5.42 -56.38 26.95
CA SER A 41 6.83 -56.73 26.85
C SER A 41 7.31 -57.02 25.42
N SER A 42 8.58 -56.65 25.19
CA SER A 42 9.62 -57.31 24.38
C SER A 42 9.24 -58.22 23.20
N THR A 43 9.79 -57.91 22.01
CA THR A 43 10.67 -58.85 21.28
C THR A 43 11.51 -58.17 20.19
N ALA A 44 12.82 -58.33 20.33
CA ALA A 44 13.82 -58.66 19.30
C ALA A 44 13.76 -58.04 17.89
N ALA A 45 14.82 -57.26 17.60
CA ALA A 45 15.75 -57.43 16.49
C ALA A 45 15.19 -57.62 15.06
N ALA A 46 15.19 -56.51 14.32
CA ALA A 46 15.57 -56.53 12.92
C ALA A 46 16.42 -55.28 12.65
N GLY A 47 17.69 -55.49 12.31
CA GLY A 47 18.64 -54.43 11.97
C GLY A 47 18.13 -53.61 10.79
N LYS A 48 17.45 -52.51 11.09
CA LYS A 48 17.22 -51.45 10.11
C LYS A 48 18.53 -50.69 9.98
N GLU A 49 19.26 -51.07 8.95
CA GLU A 49 20.32 -50.28 8.34
C GLU A 49 19.88 -48.80 8.35
N GLN A 50 20.47 -48.06 9.29
CA GLN A 50 20.07 -46.72 9.62
C GLN A 50 20.60 -45.85 8.50
N ARG A 51 19.84 -45.76 7.39
CA ARG A 51 20.16 -44.86 6.27
C ARG A 51 20.55 -43.53 6.88
N PRO A 52 21.76 -43.01 6.61
CA PRO A 52 22.21 -41.76 7.19
C PRO A 52 21.14 -40.72 6.85
N ARG A 53 20.43 -40.24 7.88
CA ARG A 53 19.46 -39.16 7.69
C ARG A 53 20.23 -38.04 7.02
N PRO A 54 19.76 -37.50 5.88
CA PRO A 54 20.47 -36.45 5.18
C PRO A 54 20.78 -35.37 6.20
N ARG A 55 22.09 -35.15 6.37
CA ARG A 55 22.66 -34.22 7.33
C ARG A 55 22.06 -32.87 6.98
N TYR A 56 21.21 -32.35 7.86
CA TYR A 56 20.49 -31.09 7.69
C TYR A 56 21.47 -29.90 7.88
N GLU A 57 22.66 -29.98 7.30
CA GLU A 57 23.74 -29.00 7.44
C GLU A 57 23.66 -27.88 6.37
N ASP A 58 22.77 -28.00 5.37
CA ASP A 58 22.55 -26.97 4.34
C ASP A 58 21.51 -25.87 4.71
N ARG A 59 20.95 -25.86 5.93
CA ARG A 59 19.95 -24.87 6.33
C ARG A 59 20.43 -23.40 6.46
N PRO A 60 21.72 -23.06 6.74
CA PRO A 60 22.11 -21.66 6.91
C PRO A 60 22.16 -20.87 5.59
N SER A 61 22.37 -21.53 4.43
CA SER A 61 22.39 -20.88 3.11
C SER A 61 21.02 -20.32 2.71
N ASN A 62 19.94 -21.07 3.02
CA ASN A 62 18.57 -20.68 2.72
C ASN A 62 18.12 -19.44 3.50
N ALA A 63 18.50 -19.35 4.79
CA ALA A 63 18.15 -18.18 5.60
C ALA A 63 18.85 -16.91 5.10
N ALA A 64 20.15 -16.98 4.77
CA ALA A 64 20.90 -15.84 4.24
C ALA A 64 20.30 -15.34 2.90
N MET A 65 19.93 -16.27 2.02
CA MET A 65 19.27 -15.96 0.76
C MET A 65 17.91 -15.29 0.97
N GLN A 66 17.10 -15.76 1.93
CA GLN A 66 15.81 -15.15 2.29
C GLN A 66 15.98 -13.71 2.81
N TRP A 67 16.93 -13.46 3.71
CA TRP A 67 17.22 -12.12 4.22
C TRP A 67 17.71 -11.17 3.13
N SER A 68 18.46 -11.69 2.15
CA SER A 68 18.84 -10.91 0.97
C SER A 68 17.62 -10.49 0.16
N ARG A 69 16.70 -11.43 -0.12
CA ARG A 69 15.47 -11.15 -0.88
C ARG A 69 14.56 -10.14 -0.18
N ILE A 70 14.39 -10.22 1.14
CA ILE A 70 13.64 -9.23 1.93
C ILE A 70 14.25 -7.84 1.78
N ARG A 71 15.58 -7.73 1.85
CA ARG A 71 16.27 -6.45 1.64
C ARG A 71 16.09 -5.92 0.23
N THR A 72 16.16 -6.78 -0.79
CA THR A 72 15.89 -6.40 -2.18
C THR A 72 14.48 -5.84 -2.34
N ILE A 73 13.47 -6.49 -1.76
CA ILE A 73 12.08 -6.00 -1.76
C ILE A 73 11.99 -4.61 -1.11
N GLY A 74 12.57 -4.44 0.08
CA GLY A 74 12.58 -3.16 0.77
C GLY A 74 13.24 -2.04 -0.05
N TRP A 75 14.35 -2.34 -0.72
CA TRP A 75 15.03 -1.39 -1.61
C TRP A 75 14.21 -1.03 -2.84
N MET A 76 13.54 -2.00 -3.49
CA MET A 76 12.66 -1.73 -4.62
C MET A 76 11.54 -0.76 -4.23
N ILE A 77 10.94 -0.97 -3.07
CA ILE A 77 9.87 -0.13 -2.53
C ILE A 77 10.39 1.27 -2.16
N PHE A 78 11.59 1.35 -1.58
CA PHE A 78 12.23 2.62 -1.21
C PHE A 78 12.64 3.46 -2.43
N LEU A 79 13.28 2.83 -3.41
CA LEU A 79 13.87 3.53 -4.57
C LEU A 79 12.82 4.07 -5.54
N GLY A 80 11.63 3.47 -5.60
CA GLY A 80 10.53 3.92 -6.47
C GLY A 80 10.13 5.39 -6.24
N PRO A 81 9.59 5.76 -5.08
CA PRO A 81 9.22 7.15 -4.79
C PRO A 81 10.40 8.12 -4.87
N LEU A 82 11.62 7.68 -4.53
CA LEU A 82 12.82 8.50 -4.70
C LEU A 82 13.07 8.83 -6.17
N LEU A 83 12.87 7.87 -7.07
CA LEU A 83 12.98 8.08 -8.52
C LEU A 83 11.94 9.09 -9.02
N ILE A 84 10.68 8.97 -8.59
CA ILE A 84 9.61 9.94 -8.93
C ILE A 84 10.00 11.34 -8.44
N PHE A 85 10.48 11.46 -7.20
CA PHE A 85 10.89 12.74 -6.64
C PHE A 85 12.02 13.39 -7.46
N LEU A 86 13.07 12.64 -7.81
CA LEU A 86 14.16 13.16 -8.64
C LEU A 86 13.70 13.52 -10.05
N ALA A 87 12.86 12.69 -10.67
CA ALA A 87 12.30 12.97 -11.98
C ALA A 87 11.40 14.21 -12.00
N ARG A 88 10.65 14.43 -10.91
CA ARG A 88 9.85 15.63 -10.70
C ARG A 88 10.70 16.89 -10.58
N LEU A 89 11.78 16.85 -9.79
CA LEU A 89 12.71 17.98 -9.69
C LEU A 89 13.31 18.32 -11.05
N TYR A 90 13.71 17.31 -11.82
CA TYR A 90 14.22 17.49 -13.16
C TYR A 90 13.16 18.11 -14.09
N ALA A 91 11.96 17.52 -14.17
CA ALA A 91 10.89 17.98 -15.04
C ALA A 91 10.45 19.41 -14.72
N ALA A 92 10.32 19.75 -13.43
CA ALA A 92 10.05 21.12 -12.99
C ALA A 92 11.17 22.09 -13.38
N ARG A 93 12.43 21.64 -13.38
CA ARG A 93 13.57 22.50 -13.69
C ARG A 93 13.72 22.82 -15.17
N VAL A 94 13.26 21.92 -16.04
CA VAL A 94 13.24 22.10 -17.50
C VAL A 94 11.89 22.59 -18.03
N TYR A 95 10.93 22.84 -17.13
CA TYR A 95 9.61 23.34 -17.50
C TYR A 95 9.72 24.66 -18.25
N LEU A 96 8.95 24.80 -19.34
CA LEU A 96 8.93 26.01 -20.15
C LEU A 96 7.70 26.84 -19.74
N GLY A 97 7.95 28.05 -19.22
CA GLY A 97 6.90 28.90 -18.63
C GLY A 97 7.05 29.04 -17.12
N ASP A 98 6.09 29.73 -16.49
CA ASP A 98 6.14 30.04 -15.06
C ASP A 98 5.55 28.89 -14.23
N PHE A 99 6.38 27.87 -13.95
CA PHE A 99 5.98 26.79 -13.05
C PHE A 99 5.85 27.30 -11.61
N ASN A 100 4.63 27.29 -11.09
CA ASN A 100 4.34 27.67 -9.71
C ASN A 100 3.81 26.45 -8.93
N ILE A 101 4.44 26.16 -7.80
CA ILE A 101 4.13 25.00 -6.95
C ILE A 101 2.70 25.04 -6.38
N GLU A 102 2.16 26.24 -6.17
CA GLU A 102 0.84 26.44 -5.58
C GLU A 102 -0.28 26.16 -6.58
N THR A 103 -0.08 26.59 -7.83
CA THR A 103 -1.08 26.52 -8.91
C THR A 103 -0.92 25.27 -9.76
N ASN A 104 0.31 24.97 -10.21
CA ASN A 104 0.59 23.80 -11.04
C ASN A 104 0.48 22.53 -10.22
N ARG A 105 -0.09 21.52 -10.84
CA ARG A 105 -0.24 20.19 -10.27
C ARG A 105 1.02 19.36 -10.54
N VAL A 106 1.14 18.22 -9.88
CA VAL A 106 2.25 17.30 -10.06
C VAL A 106 2.14 16.58 -11.41
N ASP A 107 0.93 16.23 -11.81
CA ASP A 107 0.58 15.59 -13.07
C ASP A 107 0.77 16.51 -14.30
N ASP A 108 0.78 17.84 -14.13
CA ASP A 108 1.16 18.80 -15.18
C ASP A 108 2.54 18.49 -15.77
N LEU A 109 3.46 17.98 -14.93
CA LEU A 109 4.80 17.61 -15.36
C LEU A 109 4.81 16.40 -16.30
N GLY A 110 3.73 15.64 -16.36
CA GLY A 110 3.54 14.50 -17.26
C GLY A 110 2.87 14.83 -18.58
N ALA A 111 2.46 16.09 -18.80
CA ALA A 111 1.80 16.50 -20.03
C ALA A 111 2.78 16.55 -21.21
N ARG A 112 2.32 16.08 -22.38
CA ARG A 112 3.16 15.89 -23.57
C ARG A 112 3.14 17.09 -24.51
N THR A 113 2.04 17.82 -24.53
CA THR A 113 1.80 19.00 -25.36
C THR A 113 1.89 20.27 -24.52
N CYS A 114 2.15 21.40 -25.20
CA CYS A 114 2.14 22.70 -24.56
C CYS A 114 0.83 23.43 -24.88
N GLY A 115 0.19 24.00 -23.86
CA GLY A 115 -1.07 24.73 -24.00
C GLY A 115 -1.84 24.86 -22.70
N SER A 116 -3.01 25.49 -22.77
CA SER A 116 -3.92 25.60 -21.63
C SER A 116 -4.85 24.38 -21.55
N LEU A 117 -5.09 23.87 -20.35
CA LEU A 117 -6.06 22.81 -20.14
C LEU A 117 -7.48 23.40 -20.10
N PRO A 118 -8.38 23.04 -21.04
CA PRO A 118 -9.63 23.77 -21.29
C PRO A 118 -10.70 23.63 -20.19
N MET A 119 -10.46 22.86 -19.13
CA MET A 119 -11.42 22.62 -18.05
C MET A 119 -10.81 22.77 -16.64
N GLU A 120 -9.69 23.50 -16.53
CA GLU A 120 -9.23 24.00 -15.23
C GLU A 120 -9.74 25.43 -15.05
N ILE A 121 -10.28 25.72 -13.86
CA ILE A 121 -10.75 27.05 -13.50
C ILE A 121 -9.89 27.52 -12.31
N PRO A 122 -8.96 28.47 -12.50
CA PRO A 122 -8.53 29.10 -13.76
C PRO A 122 -7.69 28.15 -14.63
N ALA A 123 -7.65 28.41 -15.95
CA ALA A 123 -6.85 27.61 -16.87
C ALA A 123 -5.36 27.80 -16.57
N VAL A 124 -4.65 26.70 -16.36
CA VAL A 124 -3.20 26.70 -16.14
C VAL A 124 -2.48 26.39 -17.44
N GLU A 125 -1.41 27.12 -17.74
CA GLU A 125 -0.57 26.86 -18.90
C GLU A 125 0.41 25.72 -18.59
N ILE A 126 0.37 24.69 -19.43
CA ILE A 126 1.18 23.49 -19.28
C ILE A 126 2.21 23.40 -20.39
N CYS A 127 3.49 23.19 -20.05
CA CYS A 127 4.54 22.88 -21.03
C CYS A 127 5.75 22.18 -20.36
N SER A 128 5.71 20.84 -20.34
CA SER A 128 6.72 20.01 -19.69
C SER A 128 7.57 19.24 -20.72
N PRO A 129 8.70 19.79 -21.22
CA PRO A 129 9.60 19.01 -22.08
C PRO A 129 10.23 17.82 -21.35
N GLY A 130 10.23 17.84 -20.01
CA GLY A 130 10.69 16.75 -19.15
C GLY A 130 9.68 15.60 -18.98
N PHE A 131 8.53 15.62 -19.66
CA PHE A 131 7.46 14.62 -19.48
C PHE A 131 7.96 13.19 -19.61
N PHE A 132 8.89 12.90 -20.53
CA PHE A 132 9.41 11.55 -20.75
C PHE A 132 10.17 11.01 -19.53
N VAL A 133 10.91 11.87 -18.82
CA VAL A 133 11.62 11.50 -17.59
C VAL A 133 10.61 11.26 -16.47
N PHE A 134 9.65 12.16 -16.32
CA PHE A 134 8.65 12.08 -15.25
C PHE A 134 7.73 10.85 -15.43
N ASN A 135 7.15 10.68 -16.61
CA ASN A 135 6.28 9.54 -16.94
C ASN A 135 7.06 8.21 -16.94
N GLY A 136 8.31 8.23 -17.42
CA GLY A 136 9.21 7.08 -17.34
C GLY A 136 9.51 6.67 -15.89
N ALA A 137 9.70 7.63 -14.99
CA ALA A 137 9.90 7.37 -13.57
C ALA A 137 8.65 6.80 -12.88
N LEU A 138 7.45 7.26 -13.25
CA LEU A 138 6.18 6.67 -12.81
C LEU A 138 6.09 5.20 -13.26
N LEU A 139 6.34 4.93 -14.55
CA LEU A 139 6.35 3.56 -15.08
C LEU A 139 7.35 2.66 -14.35
N ALA A 140 8.61 3.10 -14.23
CA ALA A 140 9.66 2.34 -13.55
C ALA A 140 9.30 2.08 -12.07
N THR A 141 8.74 3.05 -11.37
CA THR A 141 8.28 2.89 -9.99
C THR A 141 7.15 1.87 -9.88
N GLY A 142 6.18 1.93 -10.78
CA GLY A 142 5.11 0.94 -10.84
C GLY A 142 5.62 -0.48 -11.03
N VAL A 143 6.60 -0.65 -11.94
CA VAL A 143 7.27 -1.95 -12.18
C VAL A 143 8.03 -2.42 -10.95
N LEU A 144 8.76 -1.55 -10.25
CA LEU A 144 9.48 -1.90 -9.02
C LEU A 144 8.51 -2.36 -7.93
N MET A 145 7.41 -1.64 -7.70
CA MET A 145 6.40 -1.98 -6.69
C MET A 145 5.68 -3.30 -7.01
N LEU A 146 5.31 -3.51 -8.27
CA LEU A 146 4.68 -4.76 -8.71
C LEU A 146 5.65 -5.94 -8.55
N THR A 147 6.91 -5.78 -8.97
CA THR A 147 7.93 -6.82 -8.84
C THR A 147 8.19 -7.16 -7.37
N ALA A 148 8.31 -6.14 -6.51
CA ALA A 148 8.45 -6.30 -5.07
C ALA A 148 7.27 -7.10 -4.46
N SER A 149 6.04 -6.80 -4.88
CA SER A 149 4.83 -7.53 -4.49
C SER A 149 4.89 -9.02 -4.89
N LEU A 150 5.22 -9.31 -6.14
CA LEU A 150 5.33 -10.67 -6.66
C LEU A 150 6.45 -11.47 -5.99
N MET A 151 7.61 -10.87 -5.77
CA MET A 151 8.70 -11.48 -5.01
C MET A 151 8.28 -11.82 -3.58
N CYS A 152 7.43 -10.98 -2.97
CA CYS A 152 6.92 -11.22 -1.63
C CYS A 152 5.96 -12.41 -1.56
N GLU A 153 5.10 -12.60 -2.57
CA GLU A 153 4.26 -13.79 -2.69
C GLU A 153 5.10 -15.06 -2.91
N GLN A 154 6.15 -14.99 -3.73
CA GLN A 154 7.09 -16.10 -3.94
C GLN A 154 7.81 -16.50 -2.65
N LEU A 155 8.24 -15.53 -1.83
CA LEU A 155 8.86 -15.79 -0.53
C LEU A 155 7.91 -16.49 0.43
N ARG A 156 6.61 -16.17 0.38
CA ARG A 156 5.62 -16.74 1.29
C ARG A 156 5.36 -18.22 1.04
N MET A 157 5.43 -18.68 -0.21
CA MET A 157 5.28 -20.11 -0.53
C MET A 157 6.34 -21.01 0.15
N GLY A 158 7.46 -20.43 0.59
CA GLY A 158 8.52 -21.17 1.28
C GLY A 158 8.61 -20.98 2.80
N ILE A 159 7.77 -20.13 3.42
CA ILE A 159 7.95 -19.70 4.82
C ILE A 159 6.60 -19.62 5.56
N THR A 160 6.50 -20.28 6.72
CA THR A 160 5.28 -20.33 7.54
C THR A 160 5.07 -19.14 8.47
N ARG A 161 6.11 -18.31 8.73
CA ARG A 161 6.01 -17.06 9.50
C ARG A 161 6.84 -15.96 8.85
N LEU A 162 6.22 -15.16 7.98
CA LEU A 162 6.82 -13.96 7.42
C LEU A 162 6.75 -12.79 8.41
N HIS A 163 7.62 -11.81 8.24
CA HIS A 163 7.61 -10.57 9.01
C HIS A 163 6.23 -9.87 8.87
N PRO A 164 5.64 -9.30 9.94
CA PRO A 164 4.29 -8.71 9.90
C PRO A 164 4.16 -7.57 8.90
N LEU A 165 5.25 -6.85 8.62
CA LEU A 165 5.25 -5.81 7.58
C LEU A 165 5.02 -6.39 6.18
N LEU A 166 5.43 -7.64 5.92
CA LEU A 166 5.28 -8.33 4.65
C LEU A 166 4.00 -9.18 4.61
N ASP A 167 2.93 -8.71 5.25
CA ASP A 167 1.61 -9.33 5.18
C ASP A 167 1.08 -9.37 3.74
N ALA A 168 0.35 -10.43 3.39
CA ALA A 168 -0.16 -10.66 2.03
C ALA A 168 -1.03 -9.53 1.51
N ARG A 169 -1.88 -9.01 2.40
CA ARG A 169 -2.86 -7.99 2.05
C ARG A 169 -2.14 -6.69 1.75
N VAL A 170 -1.18 -6.32 2.60
CA VAL A 170 -0.33 -5.13 2.43
C VAL A 170 0.46 -5.22 1.12
N THR A 171 1.18 -6.32 0.89
CA THR A 171 2.06 -6.44 -0.29
C THR A 171 1.27 -6.47 -1.60
N ARG A 172 0.07 -7.09 -1.62
CA ARG A 172 -0.81 -7.07 -2.80
C ARG A 172 -1.34 -5.67 -3.08
N LEU A 173 -1.76 -4.93 -2.06
CA LEU A 173 -2.22 -3.56 -2.22
C LEU A 173 -1.10 -2.63 -2.72
N ILE A 174 0.15 -2.82 -2.25
CA ILE A 174 1.33 -2.14 -2.82
C ILE A 174 1.51 -2.51 -4.30
N GLY A 175 1.27 -3.76 -4.69
CA GLY A 175 1.30 -4.18 -6.09
C GLY A 175 0.24 -3.47 -6.94
N VAL A 176 -1.01 -3.41 -6.47
CA VAL A 176 -2.12 -2.69 -7.14
C VAL A 176 -1.82 -1.20 -7.24
N TRP A 177 -1.28 -0.60 -6.17
CA TRP A 177 -0.82 0.79 -6.18
C TRP A 177 0.26 0.98 -7.24
N GLY A 178 1.24 0.08 -7.32
CA GLY A 178 2.27 0.08 -8.36
C GLY A 178 1.70 0.03 -9.78
N VAL A 179 0.67 -0.80 -10.02
CA VAL A 179 -0.04 -0.84 -11.31
C VAL A 179 -0.67 0.52 -11.62
N GLY A 180 -1.37 1.14 -10.67
CA GLY A 180 -1.94 2.48 -10.84
C GLY A 180 -0.88 3.53 -11.20
N VAL A 181 0.23 3.56 -10.45
CA VAL A 181 1.36 4.49 -10.72
C VAL A 181 1.96 4.26 -12.11
N GLY A 182 2.19 3.00 -12.48
CA GLY A 182 2.80 2.67 -13.77
C GLY A 182 1.89 3.03 -14.96
N LEU A 183 0.59 2.73 -14.86
CA LEU A 183 -0.39 3.06 -15.88
C LEU A 183 -0.64 4.57 -15.98
N ALA A 184 -0.60 5.30 -14.87
CA ALA A 184 -0.66 6.77 -14.90
C ALA A 184 0.51 7.38 -15.70
N GLY A 185 1.71 6.81 -15.59
CA GLY A 185 2.86 7.20 -16.42
C GLY A 185 2.68 6.89 -17.92
N LEU A 186 1.88 5.88 -18.28
CA LEU A 186 1.58 5.55 -19.67
C LEU A 186 0.41 6.36 -20.25
N ALA A 187 -0.32 7.08 -19.41
CA ALA A 187 -1.49 7.86 -19.78
C ALA A 187 -1.24 9.35 -19.51
N PRO A 188 -0.56 10.10 -20.41
CA PRO A 188 -0.37 11.53 -20.24
C PRO A 188 -1.70 12.26 -20.04
N LEU A 189 -1.71 13.21 -19.10
CA LEU A 189 -2.91 13.94 -18.68
C LEU A 189 -3.59 14.67 -19.84
N ASP A 190 -2.82 15.22 -20.76
CA ASP A 190 -3.28 16.03 -21.90
C ASP A 190 -3.83 15.20 -23.07
N ILE A 191 -3.48 13.91 -23.16
CA ILE A 191 -3.92 13.02 -24.26
C ILE A 191 -5.07 12.12 -23.82
N THR A 192 -4.91 11.45 -22.67
CA THR A 192 -5.85 10.43 -22.17
C THR A 192 -6.28 10.78 -20.75
N ARG A 193 -6.83 11.98 -20.56
CA ARG A 193 -7.20 12.53 -19.26
C ARG A 193 -8.02 11.57 -18.40
N TRP A 194 -9.11 11.03 -18.94
CA TRP A 194 -10.00 10.15 -18.17
C TRP A 194 -9.29 8.89 -17.65
N VAL A 195 -8.34 8.35 -18.42
CA VAL A 195 -7.50 7.22 -18.00
C VAL A 195 -6.59 7.67 -16.87
N HIS A 196 -5.91 8.81 -17.04
CA HIS A 196 -5.00 9.36 -16.02
C HIS A 196 -5.72 9.58 -14.68
N GLU A 197 -6.88 10.23 -14.70
CA GLU A 197 -7.70 10.51 -13.52
C GLU A 197 -8.22 9.22 -12.87
N ALA A 198 -8.64 8.23 -13.67
CA ALA A 198 -9.04 6.92 -13.15
C ALA A 198 -7.87 6.19 -12.48
N MET A 199 -6.66 6.26 -13.07
CA MET A 199 -5.44 5.70 -12.47
C MET A 199 -5.04 6.45 -11.19
N LEU A 200 -5.20 7.78 -11.16
CA LEU A 200 -4.97 8.58 -9.96
C LEU A 200 -5.94 8.20 -8.83
N GLY A 201 -7.22 7.96 -9.15
CA GLY A 201 -8.20 7.42 -8.21
C GLY A 201 -7.80 6.04 -7.69
N LEU A 202 -7.34 5.15 -8.57
CA LEU A 202 -6.82 3.83 -8.18
C LEU A 202 -5.61 3.95 -7.25
N ILE A 203 -4.69 4.88 -7.53
CA ILE A 203 -3.52 5.18 -6.68
C ILE A 203 -3.98 5.57 -5.27
N TYR A 204 -4.89 6.54 -5.14
CA TYR A 204 -5.37 6.97 -3.81
C TYR A 204 -6.04 5.84 -3.05
N ILE A 205 -7.00 5.15 -3.66
CA ILE A 205 -7.76 4.09 -3.00
C ILE A 205 -6.84 2.95 -2.55
N SER A 206 -5.94 2.51 -3.42
CA SER A 206 -5.01 1.41 -3.11
C SER A 206 -3.96 1.84 -2.07
N ALA A 207 -3.43 3.06 -2.14
CA ALA A 207 -2.49 3.58 -1.15
C ALA A 207 -3.15 3.72 0.23
N TRP A 208 -4.31 4.37 0.32
CA TRP A 208 -5.03 4.52 1.59
C TRP A 208 -5.42 3.16 2.18
N SER A 209 -5.89 2.24 1.35
CA SER A 209 -6.17 0.86 1.77
C SER A 209 -4.91 0.18 2.30
N THR A 210 -3.76 0.39 1.66
CA THR A 210 -2.46 -0.13 2.13
C THR A 210 -2.13 0.39 3.51
N LEU A 211 -2.25 1.70 3.75
CA LEU A 211 -1.96 2.32 5.04
C LEU A 211 -2.91 1.81 6.13
N VAL A 212 -4.22 1.72 5.85
CA VAL A 212 -5.23 1.21 6.79
C VAL A 212 -4.96 -0.25 7.14
N VAL A 213 -4.73 -1.11 6.16
CA VAL A 213 -4.43 -2.52 6.41
C VAL A 213 -3.13 -2.69 7.17
N THR A 214 -2.09 -1.91 6.83
CA THR A 214 -0.81 -1.93 7.55
C THR A 214 -0.99 -1.50 9.00
N PHE A 215 -1.77 -0.45 9.26
CA PHE A 215 -2.13 -0.03 10.61
C PHE A 215 -2.78 -1.16 11.41
N ILE A 216 -3.80 -1.82 10.85
CA ILE A 216 -4.51 -2.93 11.50
C ILE A 216 -3.55 -4.10 11.79
N VAL A 217 -2.73 -4.50 10.81
CA VAL A 217 -1.79 -5.61 10.94
C VAL A 217 -0.78 -5.34 12.06
N ILE A 218 -0.23 -4.13 12.14
CA ILE A 218 0.78 -3.79 13.15
C ILE A 218 0.17 -3.66 14.54
N VAL A 219 -1.02 -3.06 14.67
CA VAL A 219 -1.76 -3.02 15.94
C VAL A 219 -2.09 -4.43 16.42
N GLY A 220 -2.57 -5.31 15.54
CA GLY A 220 -2.86 -6.70 15.87
C GLY A 220 -1.63 -7.51 16.27
N ALA A 221 -0.53 -7.39 15.50
CA ALA A 221 0.74 -8.04 15.82
C ALA A 221 1.29 -7.56 17.18
N ARG A 222 1.10 -6.28 17.50
CA ARG A 222 1.47 -5.72 18.79
C ARG A 222 0.63 -6.32 19.92
N ALA A 223 -0.69 -6.35 19.80
CA ALA A 223 -1.57 -6.90 20.82
C ALA A 223 -1.26 -8.38 21.11
N ALA A 224 -0.87 -9.14 20.08
CA ALA A 224 -0.51 -10.55 20.20
C ALA A 224 0.91 -10.81 20.75
N HIS A 225 1.87 -9.93 20.48
CA HIS A 225 3.30 -10.20 20.73
C HIS A 225 4.02 -9.18 21.63
N GLY A 226 3.36 -8.13 22.12
CA GLY A 226 3.94 -7.19 23.08
C GLY A 226 4.99 -6.23 22.50
N VAL A 227 4.90 -5.90 21.20
CA VAL A 227 5.85 -5.01 20.50
C VAL A 227 5.92 -3.63 21.21
N LYS A 228 7.12 -3.16 21.58
CA LYS A 228 7.29 -1.91 22.35
C LYS A 228 7.46 -0.68 21.43
N ALA A 229 8.18 0.36 21.88
CA ALA A 229 8.12 1.74 21.36
C ALA A 229 8.27 1.90 19.83
N ALA A 230 9.08 1.06 19.17
CA ALA A 230 9.26 1.11 17.71
C ALA A 230 7.96 0.82 16.93
N GLY A 231 7.09 -0.04 17.47
CA GLY A 231 5.76 -0.29 16.92
C GLY A 231 4.84 0.93 17.06
N TRP A 232 4.91 1.66 18.18
CA TRP A 232 4.14 2.91 18.35
C TRP A 232 4.55 3.97 17.34
N ALA A 233 5.85 4.18 17.15
CA ALA A 233 6.35 5.14 16.17
C ALA A 233 5.81 4.84 14.77
N PHE A 234 5.88 3.57 14.33
CA PHE A 234 5.35 3.17 13.01
C PHE A 234 3.83 3.40 12.89
N ILE A 235 3.07 3.05 13.93
CA ILE A 235 1.61 3.25 13.97
C ILE A 235 1.27 4.73 13.86
N ILE A 236 1.91 5.58 14.67
CA ILE A 236 1.67 7.03 14.69
C ILE A 236 2.04 7.65 13.35
N THR A 237 3.21 7.32 12.80
CA THR A 237 3.65 7.81 11.48
C THR A 237 2.67 7.40 10.38
N THR A 238 2.20 6.15 10.38
CA THR A 238 1.20 5.67 9.40
C THR A 238 -0.13 6.41 9.53
N ALA A 239 -0.61 6.62 10.76
CA ALA A 239 -1.86 7.34 11.00
C ALA A 239 -1.77 8.83 10.59
N LEU A 240 -0.66 9.51 10.92
CA LEU A 240 -0.44 10.90 10.52
C LEU A 240 -0.37 11.04 9.01
N ILE A 241 0.37 10.17 8.32
CA ILE A 241 0.48 10.23 6.86
C ILE A 241 -0.87 9.93 6.20
N LEU A 242 -1.62 8.94 6.68
CA LEU A 242 -2.98 8.68 6.19
C LEU A 242 -3.88 9.92 6.35
N PHE A 243 -3.86 10.55 7.54
CA PHE A 243 -4.64 11.75 7.82
C PHE A 243 -4.29 12.89 6.87
N PHE A 244 -3.00 13.26 6.78
CA PHE A 244 -2.57 14.35 5.90
C PHE A 244 -2.86 14.05 4.43
N SER A 245 -2.66 12.80 3.99
CA SER A 245 -2.93 12.41 2.60
C SER A 245 -4.42 12.54 2.25
N VAL A 246 -5.31 12.00 3.10
CA VAL A 246 -6.76 12.06 2.86
C VAL A 246 -7.28 13.49 2.93
N VAL A 247 -6.92 14.25 3.97
CA VAL A 247 -7.38 15.64 4.13
C VAL A 247 -6.93 16.50 2.97
N SER A 248 -5.67 16.42 2.57
CA SER A 248 -5.16 17.19 1.43
C SER A 248 -5.76 16.73 0.10
N ALA A 249 -6.05 15.44 -0.09
CA ALA A 249 -6.75 14.99 -1.30
C ALA A 249 -8.20 15.51 -1.34
N MET A 250 -8.91 15.55 -0.21
CA MET A 250 -10.25 16.15 -0.14
C MET A 250 -10.19 17.65 -0.43
N MET A 251 -9.21 18.36 0.13
CA MET A 251 -8.99 19.78 -0.18
C MET A 251 -8.64 19.98 -1.65
N PHE A 252 -7.85 19.09 -2.26
CA PHE A 252 -7.57 19.12 -3.69
C PHE A 252 -8.86 19.01 -4.51
N LEU A 253 -9.75 18.05 -4.20
CA LEU A 253 -11.03 17.88 -4.89
C LEU A 253 -11.94 19.12 -4.78
N VAL A 254 -11.95 19.79 -3.62
CA VAL A 254 -12.70 21.05 -3.43
C VAL A 254 -12.03 22.22 -4.15
N ALA A 255 -10.70 22.30 -4.08
CA ALA A 255 -9.87 23.34 -4.68
C ALA A 255 -9.78 23.25 -6.20
N VAL A 256 -10.30 22.20 -6.86
CA VAL A 256 -10.50 22.16 -8.33
C VAL A 256 -11.33 23.38 -8.82
N THR A 257 -12.06 24.03 -7.93
CA THR A 257 -12.81 25.27 -8.20
C THR A 257 -12.00 26.58 -8.02
N GLY A 258 -10.70 26.51 -7.68
CA GLY A 258 -9.85 27.67 -7.42
C GLY A 258 -8.34 27.48 -7.69
N ALA A 259 -7.53 28.49 -7.36
CA ALA A 259 -6.13 28.60 -7.78
C ALA A 259 -5.10 27.77 -6.99
N SER A 260 -5.48 27.00 -5.96
CA SER A 260 -4.54 26.33 -5.03
C SER A 260 -4.51 24.79 -5.13
N GLY A 261 -5.04 24.20 -6.20
CA GLY A 261 -5.07 22.74 -6.35
C GLY A 261 -3.68 22.08 -6.32
N GLY A 262 -2.64 22.77 -6.79
CA GLY A 262 -1.28 22.25 -6.86
C GLY A 262 -0.69 21.85 -5.51
N ILE A 263 -0.81 22.70 -4.48
CA ILE A 263 -0.22 22.40 -3.16
C ILE A 263 -0.92 21.20 -2.48
N PHE A 264 -2.24 21.10 -2.60
CA PHE A 264 -3.00 20.04 -1.95
C PHE A 264 -2.77 18.68 -2.61
N GLN A 265 -2.66 18.65 -3.94
CA GLN A 265 -2.27 17.43 -4.65
C GLN A 265 -0.84 16.99 -4.30
N ARG A 266 0.08 17.94 -4.11
CA ARG A 266 1.46 17.66 -3.66
C ARG A 266 1.49 17.06 -2.26
N ILE A 267 0.84 17.70 -1.28
CA ILE A 267 0.79 17.19 0.09
C ILE A 267 0.18 15.78 0.09
N SER A 268 -0.88 15.54 -0.68
CA SER A 268 -1.55 14.24 -0.71
C SER A 268 -0.71 13.13 -1.30
N LEU A 269 0.01 13.39 -2.41
CA LEU A 269 0.87 12.40 -3.07
C LEU A 269 2.25 12.26 -2.41
N ASP A 270 2.88 13.36 -2.02
CA ASP A 270 4.23 13.36 -1.43
C ASP A 270 4.24 12.68 -0.07
N THR A 271 3.18 12.85 0.73
CA THR A 271 3.04 12.12 1.99
C THR A 271 2.98 10.61 1.75
N LEU A 272 2.22 10.14 0.75
CA LEU A 272 2.19 8.72 0.37
C LEU A 272 3.56 8.22 -0.10
N GLY A 273 4.26 8.99 -0.92
CA GLY A 273 5.62 8.67 -1.36
C GLY A 273 6.61 8.57 -0.20
N LEU A 274 6.53 9.48 0.78
CA LEU A 274 7.33 9.44 2.00
C LEU A 274 7.02 8.23 2.88
N TRP A 275 5.73 7.87 3.01
CA TRP A 275 5.35 6.65 3.73
C TRP A 275 5.93 5.41 3.05
N LEU A 276 5.89 5.33 1.73
CA LEU A 276 6.42 4.18 1.01
C LEU A 276 7.95 4.08 1.15
N GLN A 277 8.69 5.20 1.16
CA GLN A 277 10.11 5.22 1.51
C GLN A 277 10.35 4.75 2.94
N PHE A 278 9.61 5.28 3.91
CA PHE A 278 9.71 4.87 5.32
C PHE A 278 9.43 3.37 5.50
N TYR A 279 8.37 2.86 4.86
CA TYR A 279 8.02 1.44 4.85
C TYR A 279 9.14 0.60 4.21
N GLY A 280 9.61 0.96 3.02
CA GLY A 280 10.68 0.24 2.31
C GLY A 280 11.97 0.18 3.12
N LEU A 281 12.39 1.32 3.70
CA LEU A 281 13.55 1.37 4.59
C LEU A 281 13.36 0.49 5.82
N THR A 282 12.17 0.49 6.43
CA THR A 282 11.87 -0.38 7.58
C THR A 282 11.98 -1.86 7.19
N VAL A 283 11.52 -2.25 6.00
CA VAL A 283 11.70 -3.61 5.46
C VAL A 283 13.18 -3.95 5.25
N VAL A 284 13.98 -3.04 4.72
CA VAL A 284 15.44 -3.23 4.56
C VAL A 284 16.11 -3.48 5.92
N LEU A 285 15.82 -2.64 6.90
CA LEU A 285 16.45 -2.69 8.23
C LEU A 285 16.03 -3.95 9.01
N THR A 286 14.74 -4.28 8.97
CA THR A 286 14.18 -5.49 9.59
C THR A 286 14.60 -6.78 8.89
N GLY A 287 15.09 -6.69 7.64
CA GLY A 287 15.75 -7.76 6.90
C GLY A 287 17.11 -8.21 7.47
N SER A 288 17.51 -7.71 8.64
CA SER A 288 18.70 -8.16 9.37
C SER A 288 18.33 -8.85 10.69
N LYS A 289 18.93 -10.03 10.97
CA LYS A 289 18.70 -10.81 12.20
C LYS A 289 18.84 -9.99 13.48
N ARG A 290 19.73 -8.99 13.50
CA ARG A 290 19.97 -8.11 14.66
C ARG A 290 18.78 -7.19 14.88
N PHE A 291 18.26 -6.55 13.84
CA PHE A 291 17.19 -5.58 13.96
C PHE A 291 15.84 -6.22 14.25
N THR A 292 15.55 -7.42 13.72
CA THR A 292 14.35 -8.19 14.07
C THR A 292 14.30 -8.47 15.58
N LYS A 293 15.45 -8.78 16.19
CA LYS A 293 15.55 -9.00 17.64
C LYS A 293 15.27 -7.72 18.43
N TYR A 294 15.71 -6.55 17.95
CA TYR A 294 15.37 -5.27 18.57
C TYR A 294 13.89 -4.90 18.39
N PHE A 295 13.28 -5.20 17.24
CA PHE A 295 11.87 -4.91 17.00
C PHE A 295 10.92 -5.82 17.80
N MET A 296 11.32 -7.05 18.07
CA MET A 296 10.47 -8.04 18.75
C MET A 296 10.77 -8.20 20.25
N ASN A 297 12.01 -8.00 20.71
CA ASN A 297 12.38 -8.27 22.11
C ASN A 297 12.59 -7.01 22.96
N ASN A 298 12.67 -5.81 22.35
CA ASN A 298 12.85 -4.57 23.10
C ASN A 298 11.60 -3.72 23.14
#